data_AF-A0A831Z4N1-F1
#
_entry.id   AF-A0A831Z4N1-F1
#
_cell.length_a   1.000
_cell.length_b   1.000
_cell.length_c   1.000
_cell.angle_alpha   90.00
_cell.angle_beta   90.00
_cell.angle_gamma   90.00
#
_symmetry.space_group_name_H-M   'P 1'
#
loop_
_entity.id
_entity.type
_entity.pdbx_description
1 polymer ?
#
loop_
_entity_poly.entity_id
_entity_poly.type
_entity_poly.pdbx_seq_one_letter_code
_entity_poly.pdbx_strand_id
1 'polypeptide(L)'
;MKSTTKLLPLIFAAMFIVFGTGSALAGEYSSKETNPKFLAEGIKHAEEGIAAANAGDAAGALAHLTAALDSLKEINSEANAPKLQKAGGKLRVAWAHAKQAVKFAKKGDDAKASSHMGKIAGSAQKGLDKLKTLNFNH
;
A
#
# COMPACT_ATOMS: atom_id res chain seq x y z
N MET A 1 13.02 15.70 51.76
CA MET A 1 12.07 16.52 50.99
C MET A 1 12.07 16.03 49.54
N LYS A 2 10.89 15.76 48.98
CA LYS A 2 10.68 15.55 47.54
C LYS A 2 10.80 16.90 46.82
N SER A 3 11.50 16.98 45.68
CA SER A 3 11.16 17.81 44.49
C SER A 3 12.28 17.67 43.43
N THR A 4 12.05 16.99 42.30
CA THR A 4 11.65 17.52 40.95
C THR A 4 12.82 17.81 39.98
N THR A 5 12.87 16.98 38.92
CA THR A 5 12.92 17.35 37.48
C THR A 5 14.03 18.33 37.02
N LYS A 6 14.88 18.01 36.04
CA LYS A 6 14.52 17.88 34.61
C LYS A 6 15.58 17.17 33.77
N LEU A 7 15.06 16.46 32.77
CA LEU A 7 15.73 15.89 31.60
C LEU A 7 16.57 16.93 30.84
N LEU A 8 17.70 16.49 30.31
CA LEU A 8 18.02 16.59 28.88
C LEU A 8 19.01 15.45 28.54
N PRO A 9 18.74 14.65 27.51
CA PRO A 9 19.77 14.53 26.48
C PRO A 9 19.15 14.73 25.09
N LEU A 10 19.70 15.68 24.34
CA LEU A 10 20.79 15.43 23.40
C LEU A 10 20.26 14.75 22.13
N ILE A 11 20.06 15.62 21.15
CA ILE A 11 19.75 15.33 19.75
C ILE A 11 20.73 14.27 19.24
N PHE A 12 20.21 13.14 18.76
CA PHE A 12 20.92 12.32 17.80
C PHE A 12 20.12 12.27 16.50
N ALA A 13 20.64 12.98 15.51
CA ALA A 13 20.23 12.86 14.13
C ALA A 13 20.60 11.46 13.62
N ALA A 14 19.61 10.69 13.17
CA ALA A 14 19.86 9.50 12.37
C ALA A 14 19.50 9.82 10.92
N MET A 15 20.51 10.31 10.21
CA MET A 15 20.58 10.30 8.75
C MET A 15 20.68 8.84 8.31
N PHE A 16 19.71 8.32 7.58
CA PHE A 16 19.85 7.03 6.88
C PHE A 16 19.59 7.25 5.39
N ILE A 17 20.70 7.40 4.65
CA ILE A 17 20.75 7.14 3.22
C ILE A 17 21.23 5.69 3.08
N VAL A 18 20.42 4.81 2.50
CA VAL A 18 20.93 3.64 1.78
C VAL A 18 20.06 3.37 0.55
N PHE A 19 20.62 3.69 -0.62
CA PHE A 19 20.31 3.03 -1.88
C PHE A 19 21.19 1.78 -1.96
N GLY A 20 20.63 0.59 -2.14
CA GLY A 20 21.42 -0.64 -2.26
C GLY A 20 20.56 -1.88 -2.44
N THR A 21 20.79 -2.58 -3.54
CA THR A 21 20.08 -3.75 -4.04
C THR A 21 20.23 -5.00 -3.16
N GLY A 22 19.14 -5.74 -2.97
CA GLY A 22 19.18 -7.19 -2.77
C GLY A 22 18.99 -7.70 -1.32
N SER A 23 17.92 -8.50 -1.16
CA SER A 23 17.76 -9.60 -0.19
C SER A 23 17.61 -9.30 1.32
N ALA A 24 16.64 -10.03 1.90
CA ALA A 24 16.35 -10.21 3.33
C ALA A 24 15.71 -9.03 4.08
N LEU A 25 14.40 -8.82 3.86
CA LEU A 25 13.53 -8.15 4.83
C LEU A 25 13.21 -9.13 5.98
N ALA A 26 14.19 -9.41 6.83
CA ALA A 26 13.94 -9.80 8.21
C ALA A 26 13.87 -8.50 9.03
N GLY A 27 12.74 -7.79 8.89
CA GLY A 27 12.47 -6.61 9.70
C GLY A 27 11.93 -7.04 11.06
N GLU A 28 12.62 -6.65 12.13
CA GLU A 28 12.17 -6.75 13.51
C GLU A 28 10.71 -6.33 13.64
N TYR A 29 9.86 -7.27 14.06
CA TYR A 29 8.48 -7.03 14.41
C TYR A 29 8.45 -6.28 15.74
N SER A 30 8.49 -4.94 15.69
CA SER A 30 8.08 -4.13 16.82
C SER A 30 6.60 -4.37 17.05
N SER A 31 6.26 -4.89 18.24
CA SER A 31 4.89 -5.05 18.73
C SER A 31 4.24 -3.67 18.87
N LYS A 32 3.70 -3.14 17.79
CA LYS A 32 2.81 -1.98 17.79
C LYS A 32 1.47 -2.44 17.23
N GLU A 33 0.43 -2.05 17.96
CA GLU A 33 -0.98 -2.30 17.73
C GLU A 33 -1.33 -2.50 16.24
N THR A 34 -2.14 -3.52 15.97
CA THR A 34 -2.99 -3.59 14.78
C THR A 34 -3.67 -2.24 14.59
N ASN A 35 -3.13 -1.36 13.74
CA ASN A 35 -3.64 0.00 13.64
C ASN A 35 -4.75 0.05 12.57
N PRO A 36 -6.04 0.08 12.96
CA PRO A 36 -7.16 0.12 12.01
C PRO A 36 -7.09 1.32 11.06
N LYS A 37 -6.31 2.37 11.40
CA LYS A 37 -6.04 3.51 10.53
C LYS A 37 -5.40 3.10 9.20
N PHE A 38 -4.36 2.24 9.23
CA PHE A 38 -3.67 1.81 8.01
C PHE A 38 -4.56 0.94 7.12
N LEU A 39 -5.46 0.14 7.72
CA LEU A 39 -6.47 -0.58 6.95
C LEU A 39 -7.41 0.42 6.26
N ALA A 40 -7.95 1.38 7.00
CA ALA A 40 -8.89 2.35 6.47
C ALA A 40 -8.26 3.17 5.33
N GLU A 41 -7.00 3.60 5.49
CA GLU A 41 -6.22 4.25 4.44
C GLU A 41 -6.00 3.34 3.23
N GLY A 42 -5.63 2.08 3.45
CA GLY A 42 -5.45 1.09 2.38
C GLY A 42 -6.74 0.84 1.58
N ILE A 43 -7.89 0.78 2.27
CA ILE A 43 -9.22 0.66 1.65
C ILE A 43 -9.54 1.91 0.84
N LYS A 44 -9.40 3.09 1.43
CA LYS A 44 -9.67 4.38 0.75
C LYS A 44 -8.83 4.51 -0.51
N HIS A 45 -7.53 4.26 -0.44
CA HIS A 45 -6.66 4.34 -1.60
C HIS A 45 -6.96 3.28 -2.66
N ALA A 46 -7.40 2.07 -2.27
CA ALA A 46 -7.86 1.08 -3.24
C ALA A 46 -9.14 1.55 -3.96
N GLU A 47 -10.08 2.19 -3.25
CA GLU A 47 -11.29 2.79 -3.85
C GLU A 47 -10.96 3.93 -4.80
N GLU A 48 -10.08 4.85 -4.41
CA GLU A 48 -9.60 5.94 -5.26
C GLU A 48 -8.87 5.41 -6.51
N GLY A 49 -8.07 4.35 -6.36
CA GLY A 49 -7.39 3.70 -7.49
C GLY A 49 -8.36 3.05 -8.48
N ILE A 50 -9.47 2.49 -8.00
CA ILE A 50 -10.55 1.96 -8.84
C ILE A 50 -11.27 3.10 -9.56
N ALA A 51 -11.60 4.18 -8.85
CA ALA A 51 -12.26 5.34 -9.44
C ALA A 51 -11.42 5.98 -10.55
N ALA A 52 -10.11 6.18 -10.30
CA ALA A 52 -9.18 6.68 -11.30
C ALA A 52 -9.08 5.75 -12.52
N ALA A 53 -9.01 4.43 -12.31
CA ALA A 53 -9.00 3.47 -13.41
C ALA A 53 -10.28 3.52 -14.26
N ASN A 54 -11.45 3.63 -13.63
CA ASN A 54 -12.73 3.76 -14.32
C ASN A 54 -12.87 5.10 -15.07
N ALA A 55 -12.21 6.17 -14.57
CA ALA A 55 -12.13 7.46 -15.24
C ALA A 55 -11.11 7.52 -16.39
N GLY A 56 -10.36 6.43 -16.63
CA GLY A 56 -9.31 6.40 -17.65
C GLY A 56 -7.96 6.96 -17.18
N ASP A 57 -7.83 7.38 -15.93
CA ASP A 57 -6.58 7.91 -15.37
C ASP A 57 -5.66 6.79 -14.87
N ALA A 58 -4.82 6.29 -15.78
CA ALA A 58 -3.82 5.26 -15.48
C ALA A 58 -2.78 5.73 -14.45
N ALA A 59 -2.43 7.01 -14.45
CA ALA A 59 -1.39 7.57 -13.59
C ALA A 59 -1.90 7.74 -12.16
N GLY A 60 -3.10 8.30 -12.00
CA GLY A 60 -3.80 8.36 -10.72
C GLY A 60 -4.06 6.98 -10.15
N ALA A 61 -4.51 6.02 -10.98
CA ALA A 61 -4.70 4.64 -10.54
C ALA A 61 -3.39 4.03 -10.00
N LEU A 62 -2.27 4.25 -10.67
CA LEU A 62 -0.96 3.79 -10.22
C LEU A 62 -0.55 4.41 -8.88
N ALA A 63 -0.76 5.73 -8.72
CA ALA A 63 -0.42 6.45 -7.49
C ALA A 63 -1.23 5.93 -6.30
N HIS A 64 -2.55 5.87 -6.43
CA HIS A 64 -3.42 5.38 -5.36
C HIS A 64 -3.19 3.90 -5.03
N LEU A 65 -2.95 3.03 -6.02
CA LEU A 65 -2.60 1.63 -5.76
C LEU A 65 -1.25 1.47 -5.06
N THR A 66 -0.30 2.39 -5.31
CA THR A 66 0.97 2.41 -4.57
C THR A 66 0.74 2.77 -3.11
N ALA A 67 -0.02 3.84 -2.86
CA ALA A 67 -0.38 4.26 -1.50
C ALA A 67 -1.14 3.16 -0.74
N ALA A 68 -2.09 2.49 -1.39
CA ALA A 68 -2.81 1.36 -0.80
C ALA A 68 -1.86 0.24 -0.38
N LEU A 69 -0.91 -0.14 -1.24
CA LEU A 69 0.08 -1.18 -0.93
C LEU A 69 1.04 -0.77 0.19
N ASP A 70 1.41 0.51 0.27
CA ASP A 70 2.25 1.03 1.34
C ASP A 70 1.52 1.01 2.68
N SER A 71 0.25 1.44 2.74
CA SER A 71 -0.56 1.31 3.96
C SER A 71 -0.66 -0.14 4.46
N LEU A 72 -0.76 -1.12 3.56
CA LEU A 72 -0.83 -2.54 3.96
C LEU A 72 0.48 -3.07 4.55
N LYS A 73 1.64 -2.48 4.25
CA LYS A 73 2.93 -2.90 4.85
C LYS A 73 3.02 -2.52 6.32
N GLU A 74 2.33 -1.45 6.71
CA GLU A 74 2.30 -0.95 8.08
C GLU A 74 1.30 -1.73 8.98
N ILE A 75 0.49 -2.62 8.40
CA ILE A 75 -0.44 -3.46 9.17
C ILE A 75 0.31 -4.67 9.72
N ASN A 76 0.59 -4.64 11.03
CA ASN A 76 1.10 -5.80 11.76
C ASN A 76 -0.06 -6.61 12.36
N SER A 77 -0.42 -7.75 11.76
CA SER A 77 -1.49 -8.62 12.26
C SER A 77 -1.28 -10.08 11.84
N GLU A 78 -0.89 -10.94 12.77
CA GLU A 78 -0.69 -12.37 12.50
C GLU A 78 -2.01 -13.06 12.13
N ALA A 79 -3.09 -12.79 12.87
CA ALA A 79 -4.42 -13.35 12.62
C ALA A 79 -4.96 -13.01 11.22
N ASN A 80 -4.64 -11.81 10.72
CA ASN A 80 -5.06 -11.34 9.40
C ASN A 80 -4.01 -11.52 8.31
N ALA A 81 -2.79 -12.00 8.62
CA ALA A 81 -1.68 -12.09 7.67
C ALA A 81 -2.03 -12.85 6.37
N PRO A 82 -2.71 -14.02 6.40
CA PRO A 82 -3.09 -14.72 5.16
C PRO A 82 -4.07 -13.92 4.30
N LYS A 83 -4.99 -13.19 4.94
CA LYS A 83 -5.99 -12.36 4.25
C LYS A 83 -5.34 -11.08 3.68
N LEU A 84 -4.47 -10.43 4.44
CA LEU A 84 -3.66 -9.29 4.01
C LEU A 84 -2.75 -9.65 2.82
N GLN A 85 -2.09 -10.81 2.87
CA GLN A 85 -1.28 -11.31 1.76
C GLN A 85 -2.12 -11.54 0.51
N LYS A 86 -3.31 -12.15 0.66
CA LYS A 86 -4.26 -12.38 -0.43
C LYS A 86 -4.83 -11.09 -1.02
N ALA A 87 -5.07 -10.06 -0.19
CA ALA A 87 -5.54 -8.74 -0.63
C ALA A 87 -4.43 -7.97 -1.35
N GLY A 88 -3.26 -7.82 -0.71
CA GLY A 88 -2.08 -7.20 -1.29
C GLY A 88 -1.62 -7.88 -2.57
N GLY A 89 -1.77 -9.20 -2.70
CA GLY A 89 -1.51 -9.92 -3.94
C GLY A 89 -2.38 -9.45 -5.11
N LYS A 90 -3.68 -9.20 -4.88
CA LYS A 90 -4.60 -8.69 -5.92
C LYS A 90 -4.33 -7.22 -6.25
N LEU A 91 -4.04 -6.40 -5.23
CA LEU A 91 -3.65 -5.01 -5.44
C LEU A 91 -2.31 -4.88 -6.20
N ARG A 92 -1.33 -5.76 -5.96
CA ARG A 92 -0.08 -5.81 -6.74
C ARG A 92 -0.31 -6.16 -8.21
N VAL A 93 -1.26 -7.04 -8.50
CA VAL A 93 -1.64 -7.34 -9.90
C VAL A 93 -2.26 -6.10 -10.55
N ALA A 94 -3.18 -5.42 -9.87
CA ALA A 94 -3.77 -4.17 -10.37
C ALA A 94 -2.69 -3.10 -10.61
N TRP A 95 -1.77 -2.93 -9.66
CA TRP A 95 -0.63 -2.00 -9.74
C TRP A 95 0.27 -2.32 -10.94
N ALA A 96 0.56 -3.60 -11.20
CA ALA A 96 1.35 -4.01 -12.35
C ALA A 96 0.66 -3.65 -13.68
N HIS A 97 -0.67 -3.82 -13.75
CA HIS A 97 -1.44 -3.36 -14.91
C HIS A 97 -1.42 -1.84 -15.05
N ALA A 98 -1.60 -1.08 -13.97
CA ALA A 98 -1.52 0.38 -14.00
C ALA A 98 -0.15 0.87 -14.48
N LYS A 99 0.94 0.25 -14.00
CA LYS A 99 2.30 0.57 -14.43
C LYS A 99 2.51 0.33 -15.92
N GLN A 100 1.98 -0.77 -16.47
CA GLN A 100 2.05 -1.05 -17.90
C GLN A 100 1.17 -0.10 -18.72
N ALA A 101 -0.03 0.22 -18.25
CA ALA A 101 -0.92 1.18 -18.90
C ALA A 101 -0.24 2.55 -19.06
N VAL A 102 0.34 3.08 -17.98
CA VAL A 102 1.13 4.33 -18.02
C VAL A 102 2.32 4.21 -18.99
N LYS A 103 3.02 3.07 -18.98
CA LYS A 103 4.17 2.85 -19.89
C LYS A 103 3.76 2.86 -21.36
N PHE A 104 2.64 2.23 -21.73
CA PHE A 104 2.16 2.19 -23.10
C PHE A 104 1.54 3.52 -23.55
N ALA A 105 0.81 4.21 -22.66
CA ALA A 105 0.30 5.55 -22.93
C ALA A 105 1.44 6.54 -23.23
N LYS A 106 2.55 6.49 -22.47
CA LYS A 106 3.75 7.31 -22.75
C LYS A 106 4.41 7.02 -24.10
N LYS A 107 4.16 5.84 -24.67
CA LYS A 107 4.67 5.45 -25.99
C LYS A 107 3.67 5.74 -27.12
N GLY A 108 2.48 6.27 -26.80
CA GLY A 108 1.38 6.44 -27.75
C GLY A 108 0.70 5.12 -28.19
N ASP A 109 0.89 4.03 -27.45
CA ASP A 109 0.24 2.75 -27.73
C ASP A 109 -1.05 2.63 -26.92
N ASP A 110 -2.07 3.37 -27.35
CA ASP A 110 -3.35 3.49 -26.64
C ASP A 110 -4.10 2.16 -26.58
N ALA A 111 -3.95 1.30 -27.59
CA ALA A 111 -4.57 -0.02 -27.61
C ALA A 111 -4.04 -0.90 -26.47
N LYS A 112 -2.70 -0.96 -26.29
CA LYS A 112 -2.11 -1.69 -25.16
C LYS A 112 -2.40 -1.01 -23.83
N ALA A 113 -2.40 0.33 -23.78
CA ALA A 113 -2.75 1.07 -22.57
C ALA A 113 -4.16 0.70 -22.09
N SER A 114 -5.16 0.77 -22.97
CA SER A 114 -6.55 0.43 -22.67
C SER A 114 -6.74 -1.04 -22.31
N SER A 115 -6.00 -1.96 -22.96
CA SER A 115 -6.03 -3.39 -22.60
C SER A 115 -5.56 -3.65 -21.16
N HIS A 116 -4.54 -2.92 -20.71
CA HIS A 116 -4.09 -2.98 -19.33
C HIS A 116 -5.06 -2.26 -18.37
N MET A 117 -5.59 -1.09 -18.76
CA MET A 117 -6.57 -0.34 -17.96
C MET A 117 -7.81 -1.16 -17.60
N GLY A 118 -8.38 -1.89 -18.57
CA GLY A 118 -9.55 -2.74 -18.35
C GLY A 118 -9.34 -3.86 -17.31
N LYS A 119 -8.09 -4.16 -16.92
CA LYS A 119 -7.76 -5.18 -15.92
C LYS A 119 -7.48 -4.61 -14.53
N ILE A 120 -7.30 -3.29 -14.40
CA ILE A 120 -6.95 -2.63 -13.14
C ILE A 120 -8.14 -2.71 -12.18
N ALA A 121 -9.29 -2.15 -12.54
CA ALA A 121 -10.46 -2.06 -11.67
C ALA A 121 -10.90 -3.43 -11.15
N GLY A 122 -10.99 -4.43 -12.03
CA GLY A 122 -11.38 -5.79 -11.63
C GLY A 122 -10.38 -6.48 -10.70
N SER A 123 -9.08 -6.21 -10.84
CA SER A 123 -8.05 -6.76 -9.94
C SER A 123 -8.03 -6.01 -8.61
N ALA A 124 -8.18 -4.69 -8.64
CA ALA A 124 -8.22 -3.84 -7.47
C ALA A 124 -9.47 -4.11 -6.62
N GLN A 125 -10.64 -4.26 -7.24
CA GLN A 125 -11.88 -4.62 -6.57
C GLN A 125 -11.74 -5.94 -5.81
N LYS A 126 -11.16 -6.98 -6.42
CA LYS A 126 -10.88 -8.25 -5.74
C LYS A 126 -9.92 -8.11 -4.54
N GLY A 127 -9.05 -7.10 -4.55
CA GLY A 127 -8.20 -6.74 -3.42
C GLY A 127 -9.00 -6.03 -2.32
N LEU A 128 -9.78 -5.03 -2.71
CA LEU A 128 -10.65 -4.25 -1.85
C LEU A 128 -11.67 -5.12 -1.10
N ASP A 129 -12.35 -6.03 -1.80
CA ASP A 129 -13.32 -6.95 -1.21
C ASP A 129 -12.69 -7.76 -0.09
N LYS A 130 -11.42 -8.19 -0.28
CA LYS A 130 -10.68 -8.93 0.75
C LYS A 130 -10.30 -8.03 1.93
N LEU A 131 -9.88 -6.79 1.68
CA LEU A 131 -9.60 -5.84 2.76
C LEU A 131 -10.84 -5.58 3.63
N LYS A 132 -12.02 -5.46 3.01
CA LYS A 132 -13.30 -5.27 3.71
C LYS A 132 -13.73 -6.48 4.56
N THR A 133 -13.17 -7.66 4.31
CA THR A 133 -13.40 -8.87 5.15
C THR A 133 -12.41 -9.01 6.32
N LEU A 134 -11.49 -8.07 6.48
CA LEU A 134 -10.58 -8.05 7.62
C LEU A 134 -11.35 -7.57 8.85
N ASN A 135 -11.29 -8.37 9.91
CA ASN A 135 -11.86 -8.02 11.19
C ASN A 135 -10.72 -7.65 12.14
N PHE A 136 -10.79 -6.45 12.71
CA PHE A 136 -9.83 -5.94 13.69
C PHE A 136 -10.44 -5.83 15.09
N ASN A 137 -11.63 -6.39 15.33
CA ASN A 137 -12.19 -6.51 16.67
C ASN A 137 -11.36 -7.51 17.48
N HIS A 138 -10.54 -6.98 18.39
CA HIS A 138 -9.91 -7.70 19.50
C HIS A 138 -10.26 -6.97 20.79
#